data_AF-A0A1S9B472-F1
#
_entry.id   AF-A0A1S9B472-F1
#
_cell.length_a   1.000
_cell.length_b   1.000
_cell.length_c   1.000
_cell.angle_alpha   90.00
_cell.angle_beta   90.00
_cell.angle_gamma   90.00
#
_symmetry.space_group_name_H-M   'P 1'
#
loop_
_entity.id
_entity.type
_entity.pdbx_description
1 polymer ?
#
loop_
_entity_poly.entity_id
_entity_poly.type
_entity_poly.pdbx_seq_one_letter_code
_entity_poly.pdbx_strand_id
1 'polypeptide(L)'
;MAEINIQRKKRTISPWPLLVAVLVLLGLGIWYLVSRDQEQPATPEAAPAATSSAAALPGAPTDTTGQAADPAAPTGDPSVGALATEEQPGDESNATPADFYAFVADDPAGTDYARHGLLMLSSVLSTMADRNDLRNPAVDEKRNDLTSATSRVADGGSLRPGFVAAAELMQEMQRRGYGTLERDVTSLVNKAGQLSGRTATPAEQQATQEFFQQAANVLRVLEKPAAV
;
A
#
# COMPACT_ATOMS: atom_id res chain seq x y z
N MET A 1 -8.04 -48.36 -52.47
CA MET A 1 -7.76 -48.52 -51.03
C MET A 1 -6.42 -47.83 -50.76
N ALA A 2 -6.40 -46.77 -49.97
CA ALA A 2 -5.19 -46.01 -49.66
C ALA A 2 -5.04 -45.96 -48.14
N GLU A 3 -4.00 -46.61 -47.62
CA GLU A 3 -3.66 -46.63 -46.21
C GLU A 3 -2.82 -45.39 -45.88
N ILE A 4 -3.35 -44.53 -45.00
CA ILE A 4 -2.68 -43.32 -44.52
C ILE A 4 -1.90 -43.68 -43.26
N ASN A 5 -0.58 -43.60 -43.34
CA ASN A 5 0.34 -43.93 -42.26
C ASN A 5 0.57 -42.70 -41.36
N ILE A 6 -0.07 -42.66 -40.19
CA ILE A 6 0.06 -41.56 -39.21
C ILE A 6 1.32 -41.80 -38.37
N GLN A 7 2.41 -41.12 -38.72
CA GLN A 7 3.61 -41.09 -37.90
C GLN A 7 3.33 -40.36 -36.57
N ARG A 8 3.45 -41.08 -35.46
CA ARG A 8 3.31 -40.51 -34.11
C ARG A 8 4.51 -39.62 -33.81
N LYS A 9 4.27 -38.31 -33.74
CA LYS A 9 5.25 -37.30 -33.36
C LYS A 9 5.68 -37.51 -31.90
N LYS A 10 6.91 -37.97 -31.67
CA LYS A 10 7.50 -38.05 -30.32
C LYS A 10 7.61 -36.64 -29.75
N ARG A 11 6.99 -36.40 -28.59
CA ARG A 11 7.07 -35.12 -27.87
C ARG A 11 8.44 -35.02 -27.21
N THR A 12 9.30 -34.17 -27.73
CA THR A 12 10.54 -33.76 -27.05
C THR A 12 10.12 -32.92 -25.85
N ILE A 13 10.34 -33.43 -24.64
CA ILE A 13 10.13 -32.67 -23.40
C ILE A 13 11.13 -31.50 -23.42
N SER A 14 10.59 -30.28 -23.44
CA SER A 14 11.37 -29.04 -23.41
C SER A 14 12.30 -29.03 -22.18
N PRO A 15 13.54 -28.50 -22.27
CA PRO A 15 14.50 -28.47 -21.16
C PRO A 15 14.13 -27.47 -20.05
N TRP A 16 13.17 -26.57 -20.31
CA TRP A 16 12.71 -25.55 -19.35
C TRP A 16 12.26 -26.05 -17.97
N PRO A 17 11.39 -27.10 -17.85
CA PRO A 17 11.02 -27.66 -16.55
C PRO A 17 12.22 -28.13 -15.72
N LEU A 18 13.31 -28.56 -16.36
CA LEU A 18 14.49 -29.07 -15.65
C LEU A 18 15.27 -27.92 -14.98
N LEU A 19 15.36 -26.77 -15.63
CA LEU A 19 15.94 -25.55 -15.04
C LEU A 19 15.14 -25.04 -13.84
N VAL A 20 13.81 -25.03 -13.95
CA VAL A 20 12.94 -24.62 -12.84
C VAL A 20 13.08 -25.56 -11.65
N ALA A 21 13.14 -26.87 -11.89
CA ALA A 21 13.34 -27.86 -10.84
C ALA A 21 14.67 -27.66 -10.08
N VAL A 22 15.76 -27.35 -10.79
CA VAL A 22 17.06 -27.08 -10.19
C VAL A 22 17.04 -25.81 -9.33
N LEU A 23 16.39 -24.74 -9.80
CA LEU A 23 16.24 -23.49 -9.05
C LEU A 23 15.45 -23.67 -7.75
N VAL A 24 14.38 -24.48 -7.80
CA VAL A 24 13.58 -24.82 -6.61
C VAL A 24 14.41 -25.60 -5.58
N LEU A 25 15.20 -26.59 -6.02
CA LEU A 25 16.07 -27.36 -5.14
C LEU A 25 17.16 -26.50 -4.47
N LEU A 26 17.74 -25.55 -5.22
CA LEU A 26 18.69 -24.58 -4.67
C LEU A 26 18.06 -23.66 -3.62
N GLY A 27 16.85 -23.14 -3.90
CA GLY A 27 16.11 -22.32 -2.96
C GLY A 27 15.80 -23.05 -1.65
N LEU A 28 15.33 -24.31 -1.74
CA LEU A 28 15.10 -25.13 -0.55
C LEU A 28 16.38 -25.43 0.24
N GLY A 29 17.50 -25.67 -0.45
CA GLY A 29 18.79 -25.94 0.21
C GLY A 29 19.27 -24.73 1.02
N ILE A 30 19.17 -23.53 0.47
CA ILE A 30 19.55 -22.28 1.16
C ILE A 30 18.61 -22.02 2.34
N TRP A 31 17.29 -22.17 2.14
CA TRP A 31 16.30 -22.00 3.21
C TRP A 31 16.58 -22.97 4.38
N TYR A 32 16.87 -24.23 4.09
CA TYR A 32 17.13 -25.25 5.10
C TYR A 32 18.39 -24.97 5.94
N LEU A 33 19.45 -24.43 5.33
CA LEU A 33 20.66 -24.01 6.04
C LEU A 33 20.38 -22.86 7.00
N VAL A 34 19.63 -21.84 6.55
CA VAL A 34 19.28 -20.67 7.36
C VAL A 34 18.34 -21.03 8.52
N SER A 35 17.40 -21.95 8.31
CA SER A 35 16.48 -22.39 9.37
C SER A 35 17.18 -23.16 10.49
N ARG A 36 18.31 -23.83 10.23
CA ARG A 36 19.03 -24.60 11.26
C ARG A 36 19.83 -23.75 12.24
N ASP A 37 20.36 -22.61 11.80
CA ASP A 37 21.08 -21.69 12.70
C ASP A 37 20.15 -20.98 13.70
N GLN A 38 18.84 -20.95 13.46
CA GLN A 38 17.88 -20.32 14.37
C GLN A 38 17.46 -21.20 15.56
N GLU A 39 17.78 -22.50 15.56
CA GLU A 39 17.36 -23.44 16.60
C GLU A 39 18.37 -23.60 17.75
N GLN A 40 19.18 -22.58 18.07
CA GLN A 40 20.00 -22.59 19.29
C GLN A 40 19.27 -21.86 20.44
N PRO A 41 18.46 -22.54 21.26
CA PRO A 41 17.84 -21.93 22.43
C PRO A 41 18.91 -21.63 23.49
N ALA A 42 19.08 -20.36 23.80
CA ALA A 42 19.72 -19.91 25.03
C ALA A 42 18.91 -20.43 26.22
N THR A 43 19.56 -21.20 27.11
CA THR A 43 19.01 -21.71 28.37
C THR A 43 18.66 -20.55 29.32
N PRO A 44 17.41 -20.42 29.80
CA PRO A 44 17.11 -19.59 30.96
C PRO A 44 16.86 -20.48 32.18
N GLU A 45 17.65 -20.19 33.22
CA GLU A 45 17.61 -20.79 34.54
C GLU A 45 16.35 -20.37 35.32
N ALA A 46 15.71 -21.37 35.93
CA ALA A 46 14.76 -21.41 37.05
C ALA A 46 13.96 -20.15 37.51
N ALA A 47 12.64 -20.33 37.54
CA ALA A 47 11.66 -19.56 38.34
C ALA A 47 11.75 -19.90 39.86
N PRO A 48 11.04 -19.23 40.82
CA PRO A 48 9.56 -19.33 40.91
C PRO A 48 8.74 -18.16 41.53
N ALA A 49 7.46 -18.16 41.14
CA ALA A 49 6.21 -18.04 41.93
C ALA A 49 5.69 -16.73 42.60
N ALA A 50 4.41 -16.45 42.24
CA ALA A 50 3.26 -15.98 43.04
C ALA A 50 3.33 -14.57 43.67
N THR A 51 2.28 -13.74 43.68
CA THR A 51 0.91 -14.01 44.18
C THR A 51 -0.11 -13.00 43.61
N SER A 52 -1.35 -13.47 43.48
CA SER A 52 -2.58 -12.70 43.25
C SER A 52 -2.80 -11.57 44.28
N SER A 53 -3.39 -10.44 43.86
CA SER A 53 -4.32 -9.71 44.73
C SER A 53 -5.28 -8.78 43.97
N ALA A 54 -6.57 -9.03 44.26
CA ALA A 54 -7.68 -8.08 44.44
C ALA A 54 -8.29 -7.32 43.25
N ALA A 55 -9.57 -7.64 43.05
CA ALA A 55 -10.61 -6.92 42.34
C ALA A 55 -11.10 -5.67 43.10
N ALA A 56 -11.54 -4.64 42.36
CA ALA A 56 -12.82 -3.93 42.54
C ALA A 56 -12.96 -2.75 41.54
N LEU A 57 -14.01 -2.78 40.71
CA LEU A 57 -14.62 -1.66 39.99
C LEU A 57 -15.55 -0.85 40.96
N PRO A 58 -16.38 0.10 40.51
CA PRO A 58 -16.13 1.36 39.80
C PRO A 58 -16.74 2.56 40.58
N GLY A 59 -16.33 3.80 40.30
CA GLY A 59 -16.93 5.00 40.91
C GLY A 59 -17.13 6.12 39.88
N ALA A 60 -18.38 6.36 39.51
CA ALA A 60 -18.90 7.57 38.88
C ALA A 60 -20.32 7.77 39.44
N PRO A 61 -21.02 8.90 39.24
CA PRO A 61 -20.63 10.29 39.01
C PRO A 61 -21.28 11.23 40.06
N THR A 62 -20.95 12.52 40.08
CA THR A 62 -21.81 13.55 40.69
C THR A 62 -21.88 14.78 39.80
N ASP A 63 -23.12 15.09 39.40
CA ASP A 63 -23.57 16.23 38.62
C ASP A 63 -23.48 17.58 39.33
N THR A 64 -23.66 18.63 38.51
CA THR A 64 -24.31 19.92 38.81
C THR A 64 -23.42 21.07 39.27
N THR A 65 -23.19 22.04 38.38
CA THR A 65 -23.90 23.33 38.33
C THR A 65 -23.14 24.28 37.40
N GLY A 66 -23.86 24.85 36.42
CA GLY A 66 -23.27 25.64 35.35
C GLY A 66 -22.87 27.07 35.73
N GLN A 67 -22.20 27.73 34.80
CA GLN A 67 -22.24 29.18 34.66
C GLN A 67 -21.87 29.57 33.23
N ALA A 68 -22.84 30.15 32.52
CA ALA A 68 -22.61 30.92 31.31
C ALA A 68 -21.96 32.26 31.69
N ALA A 69 -20.93 32.67 30.96
CA ALA A 69 -20.56 34.06 30.77
C ALA A 69 -19.57 34.16 29.59
N ASP A 70 -20.12 34.45 28.42
CA ASP A 70 -19.46 35.19 27.35
C ASP A 70 -18.99 36.55 27.91
N PRO A 71 -17.80 37.04 27.54
CA PRO A 71 -17.83 38.37 26.92
C PRO A 71 -16.80 38.58 25.81
N ALA A 72 -17.33 39.12 24.71
CA ALA A 72 -16.84 40.31 24.00
C ALA A 72 -15.51 40.23 23.23
N ALA A 73 -15.68 40.35 21.92
CA ALA A 73 -14.67 40.72 20.93
C ALA A 73 -13.95 42.05 21.24
N PRO A 74 -12.70 42.19 20.78
CA PRO A 74 -12.17 43.47 20.34
C PRO A 74 -12.09 43.53 18.81
N THR A 75 -12.84 44.48 18.25
CA THR A 75 -12.66 45.06 16.92
C THR A 75 -11.23 45.57 16.77
N GLY A 76 -10.54 45.18 15.70
CA GLY A 76 -9.20 45.67 15.40
C GLY A 76 -8.71 45.20 14.03
N ASP A 77 -9.26 45.78 12.97
CA ASP A 77 -8.58 45.87 11.67
C ASP A 77 -7.42 46.86 11.82
N PRO A 78 -6.20 46.46 11.45
CA PRO A 78 -5.41 47.36 10.65
C PRO A 78 -4.81 46.67 9.42
N SER A 79 -5.19 47.20 8.27
CA SER A 79 -4.29 47.59 7.19
C SER A 79 -3.75 46.45 6.33
N VAL A 80 -4.41 46.31 5.18
CA VAL A 80 -3.79 46.07 3.87
C VAL A 80 -2.38 46.68 3.77
N GLY A 81 -1.40 45.88 3.35
CA GLY A 81 -0.12 46.40 2.86
C GLY A 81 1.13 46.03 3.66
N ALA A 82 1.42 44.74 3.77
CA ALA A 82 2.80 44.28 3.84
C ALA A 82 2.94 43.08 2.91
N LEU A 83 3.49 43.34 1.73
CA LEU A 83 4.05 42.36 0.80
C LEU A 83 5.12 41.54 1.53
N ALA A 84 4.71 40.50 2.23
CA ALA A 84 5.51 39.30 2.30
C ALA A 84 5.13 38.49 1.05
N THR A 85 6.01 38.50 0.05
CA THR A 85 6.17 37.34 -0.81
C THR A 85 6.59 36.21 0.11
N GLU A 86 5.62 35.62 0.81
CA GLU A 86 5.71 34.22 1.15
C GLU A 86 5.78 33.54 -0.21
N GLU A 87 6.94 32.97 -0.53
CA GLU A 87 6.99 31.78 -1.37
C GLU A 87 5.98 30.83 -0.75
N GLN A 88 4.74 30.90 -1.24
CA GLN A 88 3.72 29.91 -1.00
C GLN A 88 4.42 28.59 -1.32
N PRO A 89 4.65 27.71 -0.32
CA PRO A 89 5.25 26.42 -0.59
C PRO A 89 4.35 25.79 -1.64
N GLY A 90 4.89 25.65 -2.85
CA GLY A 90 4.09 25.33 -4.03
C GLY A 90 3.37 24.03 -3.76
N ASP A 91 2.04 24.05 -3.81
CA ASP A 91 1.19 22.88 -4.07
C ASP A 91 1.66 21.57 -3.40
N GLU A 92 2.05 21.60 -2.11
CA GLU A 92 2.53 20.40 -1.37
C GLU A 92 1.48 19.28 -1.27
N SER A 93 0.26 19.53 -1.75
CA SER A 93 -0.86 18.58 -1.76
C SER A 93 -1.04 17.82 -3.08
N ASN A 94 -0.34 18.19 -4.15
CA ASN A 94 -0.51 17.57 -5.47
C ASN A 94 0.75 16.81 -5.90
N ALA A 95 0.96 15.62 -5.32
CA ALA A 95 2.00 14.73 -5.80
C ALA A 95 1.73 14.34 -7.25
N THR A 96 2.73 14.48 -8.12
CA THR A 96 2.61 14.05 -9.51
C THR A 96 3.00 12.57 -9.65
N PRO A 97 2.53 11.87 -10.69
CA PRO A 97 3.01 10.52 -10.98
C PRO A 97 4.54 10.44 -11.12
N ALA A 98 5.18 11.50 -11.65
CA ALA A 98 6.63 11.57 -11.80
C ALA A 98 7.35 11.57 -10.45
N ASP A 99 6.81 12.28 -9.46
CA ASP A 99 7.33 12.28 -8.09
C ASP A 99 7.24 10.89 -7.47
N PHE A 100 6.13 10.20 -7.71
CA PHE A 100 5.97 8.81 -7.28
C PHE A 100 6.97 7.86 -7.94
N TYR A 101 7.26 8.02 -9.23
CA TYR A 101 8.28 7.20 -9.91
C TYR A 101 9.69 7.43 -9.35
N ALA A 102 10.02 8.69 -9.04
CA ALA A 102 11.30 9.02 -8.43
C ALA A 102 11.39 8.41 -7.02
N PHE A 103 10.34 8.53 -6.22
CA PHE A 103 10.24 7.93 -4.89
C PHE A 103 10.42 6.41 -4.91
N VAL A 104 9.79 5.71 -5.85
CA VAL A 104 9.88 4.25 -5.96
C VAL A 104 11.28 3.76 -6.35
N ALA A 105 12.06 4.60 -7.05
CA ALA A 105 13.44 4.31 -7.41
C ALA A 105 14.44 4.51 -6.26
N ASP A 106 14.00 5.13 -5.15
CA ASP A 106 14.84 5.38 -3.97
C ASP A 106 14.96 4.14 -3.05
N ASP A 107 15.84 4.23 -2.06
CA ASP A 107 16.12 3.14 -1.11
C ASP A 107 14.93 2.85 -0.18
N PRO A 108 14.38 1.61 -0.15
CA PRO A 108 13.25 1.25 0.70
C PRO A 108 13.58 1.07 2.19
N ALA A 109 14.84 1.23 2.61
CA ALA A 109 15.28 0.94 3.98
C ALA A 109 14.66 1.85 5.07
N GLY A 110 13.99 2.94 4.69
CA GLY A 110 13.34 3.86 5.62
C GLY A 110 12.11 3.27 6.32
N THR A 111 11.98 3.51 7.63
CA THR A 111 10.81 3.09 8.43
C THR A 111 9.50 3.68 7.93
N ASP A 112 9.57 4.90 7.38
CA ASP A 112 8.42 5.64 6.85
C ASP A 112 8.18 5.44 5.36
N TYR A 113 9.04 4.66 4.67
CA TYR A 113 8.97 4.45 3.22
C TYR A 113 7.57 4.01 2.76
N ALA A 114 7.01 2.97 3.38
CA ALA A 114 5.71 2.47 2.99
C ALA A 114 4.56 3.46 3.27
N ARG A 115 4.66 4.22 4.35
CA ARG A 115 3.64 5.22 4.72
C ARG A 115 3.69 6.38 3.75
N HIS A 116 4.87 6.94 3.53
CA HIS A 116 5.07 8.05 2.62
C HIS A 116 4.70 7.67 1.18
N GLY A 117 5.13 6.50 0.71
CA GLY A 117 4.79 5.99 -0.62
C GLY A 117 3.29 5.79 -0.81
N LEU A 118 2.58 5.29 0.21
CA LEU A 118 1.12 5.13 0.15
C LEU A 118 0.39 6.48 0.13
N LEU A 119 0.85 7.47 0.92
CA LEU A 119 0.28 8.82 0.91
C LEU A 119 0.46 9.49 -0.45
N MET A 120 1.65 9.38 -1.04
CA MET A 120 1.97 9.91 -2.36
C MET A 120 1.13 9.21 -3.45
N LEU A 121 1.06 7.87 -3.41
CA LEU A 121 0.23 7.09 -4.33
C LEU A 121 -1.26 7.49 -4.21
N SER A 122 -1.75 7.71 -3.00
CA SER A 122 -3.14 8.10 -2.74
C SER A 122 -3.48 9.45 -3.38
N SER A 123 -2.60 10.46 -3.21
CA SER A 123 -2.73 11.77 -3.89
C SER A 123 -2.76 11.61 -5.41
N VAL A 124 -1.79 10.89 -5.98
CA VAL A 124 -1.72 10.65 -7.44
C VAL A 124 -2.97 9.95 -7.97
N LEU A 125 -3.42 8.88 -7.31
CA LEU A 125 -4.59 8.13 -7.73
C LEU A 125 -5.87 8.98 -7.64
N SER A 126 -6.00 9.82 -6.61
CA SER A 126 -7.13 10.74 -6.48
C SER A 126 -7.18 11.72 -7.66
N THR A 127 -6.06 12.37 -7.98
CA THR A 127 -5.97 13.29 -9.12
C THR A 127 -6.31 12.60 -10.45
N MET A 128 -5.87 11.35 -10.64
CA MET A 128 -6.23 10.59 -11.84
C MET A 128 -7.69 10.15 -11.87
N ALA A 129 -8.26 9.74 -10.75
CA ALA A 129 -9.66 9.35 -10.63
C ALA A 129 -10.61 10.50 -11.01
N ASP A 130 -10.18 11.74 -10.78
CA ASP A 130 -10.93 12.95 -11.12
C ASP A 130 -10.89 13.30 -12.63
N ARG A 131 -10.08 12.60 -13.44
CA ARG A 131 -10.04 12.82 -14.89
C ARG A 131 -11.37 12.44 -15.55
N ASN A 132 -11.79 13.25 -16.52
CA ASN A 132 -13.05 13.07 -17.25
C ASN A 132 -13.19 11.70 -17.94
N ASP A 133 -12.08 11.08 -18.36
CA ASP A 133 -12.06 9.76 -18.99
C ASP A 133 -12.06 8.59 -17.98
N LEU A 134 -11.94 8.87 -16.68
CA LEU A 134 -11.95 7.84 -15.63
C LEU A 134 -13.13 7.99 -14.68
N ARG A 135 -13.68 9.20 -14.56
CA ARG A 135 -14.74 9.54 -13.63
C ARG A 135 -16.02 8.72 -13.85
N ASN A 136 -16.46 8.06 -12.78
CA ASN A 136 -17.69 7.25 -12.70
C ASN A 136 -18.04 7.08 -11.21
N PRO A 137 -19.34 6.99 -10.83
CA PRO A 137 -19.78 6.58 -9.50
C PRO A 137 -18.96 5.46 -8.82
N ALA A 138 -18.60 4.40 -9.54
CA ALA A 138 -17.81 3.29 -8.97
C ALA A 138 -16.37 3.70 -8.63
N VAL A 139 -15.75 4.55 -9.46
CA VAL A 139 -14.42 5.10 -9.22
C VAL A 139 -14.46 6.11 -8.06
N ASP A 140 -15.51 6.94 -7.98
CA ASP A 140 -15.71 7.88 -6.88
C ASP A 140 -15.86 7.17 -5.52
N GLU A 141 -16.57 6.04 -5.47
CA GLU A 141 -16.68 5.19 -4.27
C GLU A 141 -15.31 4.67 -3.85
N LYS A 142 -14.53 4.10 -4.78
CA LYS A 142 -13.18 3.58 -4.49
C LYS A 142 -12.18 4.67 -4.12
N ARG A 143 -12.32 5.86 -4.67
CA ARG A 143 -11.53 7.04 -4.25
C ARG A 143 -11.83 7.37 -2.78
N ASN A 144 -13.10 7.39 -2.38
CA ASN A 144 -13.49 7.67 -1.00
C ASN A 144 -13.01 6.57 -0.02
N ASP A 145 -13.09 5.30 -0.41
CA ASP A 145 -12.53 4.17 0.33
C ASP A 145 -11.03 4.34 0.56
N LEU A 146 -10.30 4.71 -0.50
CA LEU A 146 -8.87 4.99 -0.44
C LEU A 146 -8.56 6.18 0.49
N THR A 147 -9.29 7.28 0.38
CA THR A 147 -9.13 8.43 1.27
C THR A 147 -9.33 8.03 2.72
N SER A 148 -10.40 7.28 3.03
CA SER A 148 -10.67 6.81 4.39
C SER A 148 -9.58 5.88 4.93
N ALA A 149 -9.11 4.93 4.10
CA ALA A 149 -8.02 4.03 4.47
C ALA A 149 -6.70 4.78 4.69
N THR A 150 -6.43 5.80 3.87
CA THR A 150 -5.23 6.62 3.95
C THR A 150 -5.23 7.52 5.20
N SER A 151 -6.38 8.10 5.57
CA SER A 151 -6.50 8.86 6.82
C SER A 151 -6.15 8.00 8.05
N ARG A 152 -6.65 6.76 8.10
CA ARG A 152 -6.31 5.82 9.18
C ARG A 152 -4.82 5.49 9.22
N VAL A 153 -4.17 5.43 8.07
CA VAL A 153 -2.71 5.22 7.97
C VAL A 153 -1.94 6.43 8.50
N ALA A 154 -2.37 7.64 8.17
CA ALA A 154 -1.78 8.87 8.68
C ALA A 154 -1.85 8.93 10.22
N ASP A 155 -2.95 8.44 10.80
CA ASP A 155 -3.17 8.32 12.24
C ASP A 155 -2.38 7.17 12.91
N GLY A 156 -1.52 6.47 12.17
CA GLY A 156 -0.70 5.37 12.69
C GLY A 156 -1.34 3.98 12.60
N GLY A 157 -2.45 3.83 11.88
CA GLY A 157 -3.10 2.56 11.61
C GLY A 157 -2.30 1.64 10.69
N SER A 158 -2.82 0.42 10.49
CA SER A 158 -2.23 -0.55 9.56
C SER A 158 -2.21 -0.02 8.13
N LEU A 159 -1.12 -0.28 7.39
CA LEU A 159 -0.99 0.08 5.97
C LEU A 159 -1.82 -0.79 5.03
N ARG A 160 -2.22 -1.99 5.49
CA ARG A 160 -2.86 -3.01 4.66
C ARG A 160 -4.17 -2.53 4.00
N PRO A 161 -5.11 -1.88 4.72
CA PRO A 161 -6.33 -1.36 4.10
C PRO A 161 -6.03 -0.33 3.00
N GLY A 162 -4.99 0.50 3.18
CA GLY A 162 -4.60 1.49 2.18
C GLY A 162 -4.05 0.85 0.90
N PHE A 163 -3.19 -0.18 1.02
CA PHE A 163 -2.71 -0.93 -0.15
C PHE A 163 -3.84 -1.61 -0.92
N VAL A 164 -4.78 -2.23 -0.20
CA VAL A 164 -5.95 -2.88 -0.82
C VAL A 164 -6.83 -1.85 -1.52
N ALA A 165 -7.18 -0.75 -0.85
CA ALA A 165 -8.01 0.30 -1.44
C ALA A 165 -7.35 0.93 -2.68
N ALA A 166 -6.02 1.14 -2.65
CA ALA A 166 -5.28 1.67 -3.79
C ALA A 166 -5.33 0.71 -4.99
N ALA A 167 -5.15 -0.60 -4.75
CA ALA A 167 -5.22 -1.61 -5.80
C ALA A 167 -6.64 -1.76 -6.38
N GLU A 168 -7.68 -1.69 -5.52
CA GLU A 168 -9.07 -1.71 -5.96
C GLU A 168 -9.44 -0.48 -6.79
N LEU A 169 -8.97 0.72 -6.41
CA LEU A 169 -9.17 1.92 -7.21
C LEU A 169 -8.49 1.80 -8.58
N MET A 170 -7.26 1.30 -8.63
CA MET A 170 -6.58 1.01 -9.91
C MET A 170 -7.34 -0.02 -10.75
N GLN A 171 -7.97 -1.01 -10.12
CA GLN A 171 -8.81 -2.00 -10.81
C GLN A 171 -10.06 -1.36 -11.41
N GLU A 172 -10.72 -0.47 -10.70
CA GLU A 172 -11.92 0.17 -11.21
C GLU A 172 -11.59 1.18 -12.33
N MET A 173 -10.49 1.92 -12.21
CA MET A 173 -9.98 2.75 -13.31
C MET A 173 -9.61 1.90 -14.54
N GLN A 174 -9.02 0.72 -14.32
CA GLN A 174 -8.66 -0.21 -15.37
C GLN A 174 -9.88 -0.68 -16.18
N ARG A 175 -10.99 -0.99 -15.50
CA ARG A 175 -12.25 -1.44 -16.13
C ARG A 175 -12.86 -0.39 -17.07
N ARG A 176 -12.56 0.90 -16.87
CA ARG A 176 -13.12 2.00 -17.69
C ARG A 176 -12.56 2.03 -19.11
N GLY A 177 -11.32 1.59 -19.33
CA GLY A 177 -10.73 1.75 -20.67
C GLY A 177 -9.34 1.18 -20.87
N TYR A 178 -8.81 0.45 -19.89
CA TYR A 178 -7.45 -0.07 -19.92
C TYR A 178 -7.47 -1.60 -19.82
N GLY A 179 -8.22 -2.26 -20.72
CA GLY A 179 -8.33 -3.72 -20.75
C GLY A 179 -6.98 -4.44 -20.77
N THR A 180 -5.95 -3.84 -21.37
CA THR A 180 -4.58 -4.38 -21.41
C THR A 180 -3.93 -4.51 -20.03
N LEU A 181 -4.39 -3.75 -19.03
CA LEU A 181 -3.87 -3.74 -17.66
C LEU A 181 -4.52 -4.78 -16.74
N GLU A 182 -5.54 -5.53 -17.21
CA GLU A 182 -6.30 -6.45 -16.36
C GLU A 182 -5.40 -7.43 -15.60
N ARG A 183 -4.41 -8.01 -16.29
CA ARG A 183 -3.45 -8.94 -15.70
C ARG A 183 -2.58 -8.27 -14.64
N ASP A 184 -2.04 -7.10 -14.95
CA ASP A 184 -1.09 -6.40 -14.08
C ASP A 184 -1.80 -5.89 -12.82
N VAL A 185 -3.02 -5.38 -12.95
CA VAL A 185 -3.84 -4.91 -11.84
C VAL A 185 -4.36 -6.07 -11.00
N THR A 186 -4.78 -7.19 -11.60
CA THR A 186 -5.16 -8.39 -10.85
C THR A 186 -4.00 -8.91 -10.01
N SER A 187 -2.79 -8.93 -10.57
CA SER A 187 -1.59 -9.28 -9.82
C SER A 187 -1.29 -8.26 -8.70
N LEU A 188 -1.56 -6.98 -8.92
CA LEU A 188 -1.37 -5.93 -7.92
C LEU A 188 -2.34 -6.09 -6.73
N VAL A 189 -3.62 -6.37 -7.00
CA VAL A 189 -4.64 -6.67 -5.97
C VAL A 189 -4.24 -7.90 -5.14
N ASN A 190 -3.77 -8.96 -5.81
CA ASN A 190 -3.30 -10.16 -5.11
C ASN A 190 -2.10 -9.86 -4.21
N LYS A 191 -1.14 -9.06 -4.67
CA LYS A 191 0.00 -8.60 -3.85
C LYS A 191 -0.47 -7.76 -2.66
N ALA A 192 -1.35 -6.79 -2.87
CA ALA A 192 -1.92 -5.97 -1.79
C ALA A 192 -2.56 -6.83 -0.70
N GLY A 193 -3.29 -7.88 -1.08
CA GLY A 193 -3.91 -8.81 -0.14
C GLY A 193 -2.92 -9.61 0.71
N GLN A 194 -1.72 -9.86 0.18
CA GLN A 194 -0.63 -10.60 0.84
C GLN A 194 0.26 -9.72 1.73
N LEU A 195 0.24 -8.40 1.54
CA LEU A 195 1.01 -7.48 2.39
C LEU A 195 0.48 -7.53 3.83
N SER A 196 1.41 -7.69 4.78
CA SER A 196 1.10 -7.67 6.21
C SER A 196 0.63 -6.28 6.68
N GLY A 197 0.96 -5.23 5.91
CA GLY A 197 0.75 -3.83 6.28
C GLY A 197 1.72 -3.35 7.36
N ARG A 198 2.81 -4.09 7.59
CA ARG A 198 3.93 -3.76 8.47
C ARG A 198 5.21 -3.69 7.63
N THR A 199 6.22 -2.98 8.14
CA THR A 199 7.53 -2.78 7.48
C THR A 199 8.69 -3.14 8.40
N ALA A 200 8.46 -4.06 9.33
CA ALA A 200 9.40 -4.37 10.39
C ALA A 200 10.58 -5.24 9.91
N THR A 201 10.38 -5.99 8.82
CA THR A 201 11.40 -6.90 8.27
C THR A 201 11.84 -6.47 6.87
N PRO A 202 13.09 -6.80 6.47
CA PRO A 202 13.56 -6.54 5.10
C PRO A 202 12.69 -7.21 4.02
N ALA A 203 12.14 -8.40 4.31
CA ALA A 203 11.25 -9.09 3.39
C ALA A 203 9.93 -8.33 3.16
N GLU A 204 9.37 -7.72 4.21
CA GLU A 204 8.15 -6.89 4.10
C GLU A 204 8.43 -5.57 3.35
N GLN A 205 9.61 -4.97 3.59
CA GLN A 205 10.04 -3.77 2.87
C GLN A 205 10.18 -4.06 1.37
N GLN A 206 10.84 -5.18 1.02
CA GLN A 206 10.96 -5.61 -0.37
C GLN A 206 9.58 -5.88 -1.01
N ALA A 207 8.69 -6.59 -0.34
CA ALA A 207 7.34 -6.85 -0.85
C ALA A 207 6.56 -5.55 -1.09
N THR A 208 6.74 -4.56 -0.22
CA THR A 208 6.13 -3.24 -0.37
C THR A 208 6.72 -2.46 -1.55
N GLN A 209 8.04 -2.51 -1.72
CA GLN A 209 8.71 -1.90 -2.86
C GLN A 209 8.23 -2.53 -4.19
N GLU A 210 8.14 -3.86 -4.25
CA GLU A 210 7.61 -4.57 -5.42
C GLU A 210 6.16 -4.19 -5.74
N PHE A 211 5.34 -3.96 -4.70
CA PHE A 211 3.99 -3.44 -4.86
C PHE A 211 4.02 -2.05 -5.50
N PHE A 212 4.83 -1.13 -4.99
CA PHE A 212 4.91 0.22 -5.55
C PHE A 212 5.51 0.26 -6.96
N GLN A 213 6.49 -0.58 -7.27
CA GLN A 213 7.02 -0.71 -8.64
C GLN A 213 5.95 -1.19 -9.62
N GLN A 214 5.11 -2.13 -9.20
CA GLN A 214 4.02 -2.61 -10.03
C GLN A 214 2.91 -1.56 -10.16
N ALA A 215 2.58 -0.84 -9.08
CA ALA A 215 1.69 0.30 -9.14
C ALA A 215 2.21 1.37 -10.12
N ALA A 216 3.50 1.71 -10.05
CA ALA A 216 4.14 2.65 -10.96
C ALA A 216 4.02 2.22 -12.43
N ASN A 217 4.17 0.93 -12.73
CA ASN A 217 3.98 0.43 -14.09
C ASN A 217 2.53 0.58 -14.58
N VAL A 218 1.55 0.34 -13.71
CA VAL A 218 0.12 0.55 -14.02
C VAL A 218 -0.17 2.04 -14.24
N LEU A 219 0.35 2.91 -13.36
CA LEU A 219 0.22 4.37 -13.46
C LEU A 219 0.73 4.90 -14.80
N ARG A 220 1.89 4.45 -15.28
CA ARG A 220 2.45 4.86 -16.59
C ARG A 220 1.53 4.60 -17.78
N VAL A 221 0.69 3.57 -17.68
CA VAL A 221 -0.28 3.25 -18.73
C VAL A 221 -1.56 4.06 -18.52
N LEU A 222 -2.02 4.22 -17.27
CA LEU A 222 -3.17 5.05 -16.91
C LEU A 222 -2.97 6.54 -17.22
N GLU A 223 -1.73 7.05 -17.18
CA GLU A 223 -1.40 8.42 -17.58
C GLU A 223 -1.78 8.74 -19.02
N LYS A 224 -1.69 7.76 -19.91
CA LYS A 224 -2.12 7.92 -21.29
C LYS A 224 -3.65 7.98 -21.30
N PRO A 225 -4.28 8.84 -22.12
CA PRO A 225 -5.73 8.85 -22.24
C PRO A 225 -6.22 7.46 -22.67
N ALA A 226 -7.37 7.03 -22.12
CA ALA A 226 -7.96 5.76 -22.48
C ALA A 226 -8.14 5.69 -24.00
N ALA A 227 -7.70 4.60 -24.63
CA ALA A 227 -7.91 4.40 -26.05
C ALA A 227 -9.43 4.22 -26.27
N VAL A 228 -10.06 5.25 -26.83
CA VAL A 228 -11.48 5.29 -27.21
C VAL A 228 -11.71 4.42 -28.45
#